data_AF-Q027K6-F1
#
_entry.id   AF-Q027K6-F1
#
_cell.length_a   1.000
_cell.length_b   1.000
_cell.length_c   1.000
_cell.angle_alpha   90.00
_cell.angle_beta   90.00
_cell.angle_gamma   90.00
#
_symmetry.space_group_name_H-M   'P 1'
#
loop_
_entity.id
_entity.type
_entity.pdbx_description
1 polymer ?
#
loop_
_entity_poly.entity_id
_entity_poly.type
_entity_poly.pdbx_seq_one_letter_code
_entity_poly.pdbx_strand_id
1 'polypeptide(L)'
;MPFPASSTLTVAHLRSSIVTSNHIEFTGCRQYTAESNIQFGEHRTVERIPRLPPLPGELPGGMVFDVALDDPIRAASAAAGDAITATVLRSVKAAGLDIPKGAKFIGRVLRVETDLEKFATHIRLGFSQLESGGRRFPLRARFVTFDAVRGVVAGAPRVRWVNLHDSHTADTDEWTAKTDFTLAEKEGLLPKGFRMEWITKAD
;
A
#
# COMPACT_ATOMS: atom_id res chain seq x y z
N MET A 1 -17.94 -6.93 -24.36
CA MET A 1 -18.31 -7.18 -22.95
C MET A 1 -17.53 -6.20 -22.09
N PRO A 2 -18.15 -5.49 -21.14
CA PRO A 2 -17.43 -4.65 -20.19
C PRO A 2 -16.63 -5.52 -19.21
N PHE A 3 -15.38 -5.15 -18.93
CA PHE A 3 -14.56 -5.82 -17.92
C PHE A 3 -15.06 -5.49 -16.51
N PRO A 4 -14.99 -6.43 -15.54
CA PRO A 4 -15.29 -6.13 -14.15
C PRO A 4 -14.27 -5.12 -13.60
N ALA A 5 -14.76 -4.04 -12.97
CA ALA A 5 -13.90 -3.02 -12.39
C ALA A 5 -13.26 -3.47 -11.06
N SER A 6 -13.93 -4.40 -10.36
CA SER A 6 -13.43 -4.97 -9.11
C SER A 6 -14.02 -6.34 -8.80
N SER A 7 -13.44 -7.02 -7.80
CA SER A 7 -13.92 -8.28 -7.25
C SER A 7 -13.77 -8.26 -5.73
N THR A 8 -14.78 -8.74 -5.00
CA THR A 8 -14.74 -8.85 -3.52
C THR A 8 -14.94 -10.31 -3.11
N LEU A 9 -14.08 -10.80 -2.22
CA LEU A 9 -14.18 -12.09 -1.56
C LEU A 9 -14.27 -11.89 -0.05
N THR A 10 -15.30 -12.45 0.58
CA THR A 10 -15.39 -12.50 2.05
C THR A 10 -15.34 -13.95 2.50
N VAL A 11 -14.43 -14.27 3.43
CA VAL A 11 -14.25 -15.60 4.01
C VAL A 11 -14.53 -15.52 5.49
N ALA A 12 -15.51 -16.30 5.95
CA ALA A 12 -15.81 -16.47 7.37
C ALA A 12 -15.24 -17.82 7.84
N HIS A 13 -14.27 -17.79 8.74
CA HIS A 13 -13.64 -18.98 9.30
C HIS A 13 -14.38 -19.41 10.57
N LEU A 14 -15.33 -20.35 10.41
CA LEU A 14 -16.26 -20.76 11.47
C LEU A 14 -15.58 -21.35 12.72
N ARG A 15 -14.35 -21.85 12.61
CA ARG A 15 -13.61 -22.42 13.75
C ARG A 15 -12.83 -21.41 14.58
N SER A 16 -12.42 -20.29 13.97
CA SER A 16 -11.64 -19.26 14.64
C SER A 16 -12.42 -17.97 14.85
N SER A 17 -13.68 -17.93 14.38
CA SER A 17 -14.52 -16.73 14.40
C SER A 17 -13.80 -15.52 13.76
N ILE A 18 -13.00 -15.78 12.73
CA ILE A 18 -12.30 -14.74 11.96
C ILE A 18 -13.05 -14.49 10.66
N VAL A 19 -13.26 -13.23 10.32
CA VAL A 19 -13.75 -12.83 9.00
C VAL A 19 -12.67 -12.02 8.28
N THR A 20 -12.35 -12.44 7.07
CA THR A 20 -11.40 -11.77 6.19
C THR A 20 -12.14 -11.28 4.94
N SER A 21 -11.93 -10.03 4.55
CA SER A 21 -12.49 -9.46 3.32
C SER A 21 -11.35 -8.97 2.42
N ASN A 22 -11.36 -9.43 1.18
CA ASN A 22 -10.39 -9.08 0.15
C ASN A 22 -11.13 -8.41 -1.02
N HIS A 23 -10.77 -7.17 -1.34
CA HIS A 23 -11.26 -6.46 -2.52
C HIS A 23 -10.09 -6.15 -3.47
N ILE A 24 -10.26 -6.55 -4.73
CA ILE A 24 -9.29 -6.38 -5.81
C ILE A 24 -9.90 -5.39 -6.80
N GLU A 25 -9.19 -4.30 -7.07
CA GLU A 25 -9.54 -3.38 -8.15
C GLU A 25 -8.67 -3.65 -9.38
N PHE A 26 -9.28 -3.76 -10.55
CA PHE A 26 -8.55 -3.96 -11.79
C PHE A 26 -8.21 -2.60 -12.42
N THR A 27 -6.94 -2.22 -12.41
CA THR A 27 -6.44 -1.01 -13.07
C THR A 27 -5.40 -1.35 -14.12
N GLY A 28 -5.47 -0.71 -15.31
CA GLY A 28 -4.44 -0.85 -16.35
C GLY A 28 -4.59 -2.07 -17.27
N CYS A 29 -5.79 -2.64 -17.40
CA CYS A 29 -6.06 -3.72 -18.37
C CYS A 29 -5.75 -3.24 -19.80
N ARG A 30 -4.56 -3.54 -20.31
CA ARG A 30 -4.21 -3.41 -21.73
C ARG A 30 -4.65 -4.68 -22.44
N GLN A 31 -5.60 -4.55 -23.36
CA GLN A 31 -5.91 -5.60 -24.31
C GLN A 31 -4.76 -5.68 -25.33
N TYR A 32 -3.96 -6.73 -25.27
CA TYR A 32 -2.95 -7.02 -26.29
C TYR A 32 -3.58 -7.95 -27.33
N THR A 33 -3.94 -7.40 -28.48
CA THR A 33 -4.26 -8.20 -29.66
C THR A 33 -2.95 -8.53 -30.35
N ALA A 34 -2.58 -9.81 -30.41
CA ALA A 34 -1.39 -10.26 -31.13
C ALA A 34 -1.80 -10.74 -32.53
N GLU A 35 -1.31 -10.05 -33.57
CA GLU A 35 -1.31 -10.56 -34.93
C GLU A 35 0.11 -11.01 -35.27
N SER A 36 0.28 -12.26 -35.74
CA SER A 36 1.59 -12.81 -36.08
C SER A 36 1.74 -12.85 -37.61
N ASN A 37 2.75 -12.17 -38.13
CA ASN A 37 3.19 -12.29 -39.52
C ASN A 37 4.66 -12.71 -39.51
N ILE A 38 4.94 -13.93 -39.98
CA ILE A 38 6.28 -14.50 -40.00
C ILE A 38 6.93 -14.17 -41.35
N GLN A 39 8.00 -13.37 -41.33
CA GLN A 39 8.87 -13.14 -42.48
C GLN A 39 10.30 -13.59 -42.14
N PHE A 40 10.87 -14.45 -42.97
CA PHE A 40 12.26 -14.89 -42.86
C PHE A 40 13.15 -14.08 -43.80
N GLY A 41 14.07 -13.32 -43.24
CA GLY A 41 15.08 -12.53 -43.94
C GLY A 41 16.29 -12.28 -43.04
N GLU A 42 17.48 -12.24 -43.65
CA GLU A 42 18.79 -12.19 -42.99
C GLU A 42 18.93 -10.99 -42.03
N HIS A 43 19.40 -11.28 -40.80
CA HIS A 43 19.57 -10.29 -39.74
C HIS A 43 20.64 -9.25 -40.13
N ARG A 44 20.20 -8.02 -40.43
CA ARG A 44 21.07 -6.85 -40.33
C ARG A 44 21.17 -6.41 -38.87
N THR A 45 22.41 -6.16 -38.47
CA THR A 45 22.90 -5.65 -37.17
C THR A 45 21.86 -4.84 -36.40
N VAL A 46 21.51 -5.34 -35.21
CA VAL A 46 20.67 -4.63 -34.23
C VAL A 46 21.42 -3.39 -33.77
N GLU A 47 20.90 -2.24 -34.17
CA GLU A 47 21.31 -0.94 -33.65
C GLU A 47 21.11 -0.93 -32.13
N ARG A 48 22.16 -0.52 -31.41
CA ARG A 48 22.16 -0.43 -29.95
C ARG A 48 21.01 0.48 -29.52
N ILE A 49 19.97 -0.11 -28.91
CA ILE A 49 18.93 0.63 -28.20
C ILE A 49 19.65 1.59 -27.25
N PRO A 50 19.48 2.92 -27.37
CA PRO A 50 20.05 3.84 -26.40
C PRO A 50 19.51 3.44 -25.03
N ARG A 51 20.42 3.22 -24.06
CA ARG A 51 20.02 2.97 -22.68
C ARG A 51 19.12 4.13 -22.28
N LEU A 52 17.86 3.81 -21.97
CA LEU A 52 16.94 4.77 -21.39
C LEU A 52 17.66 5.40 -20.18
N PRO A 53 17.73 6.73 -20.07
CA PRO A 53 18.32 7.36 -18.90
C PRO A 53 17.64 6.82 -17.63
N PRO A 54 18.38 6.62 -16.51
CA PRO A 54 17.77 6.22 -15.25
C PRO A 54 16.63 7.18 -14.90
N LEU A 55 15.46 6.64 -14.54
CA LEU A 55 14.25 7.43 -14.31
C LEU A 55 14.53 8.57 -13.30
N PRO A 56 14.18 9.83 -13.61
CA PRO A 56 14.35 10.92 -12.67
C PRO A 56 13.25 10.88 -11.60
N GLY A 57 13.53 10.30 -10.43
CA GLY A 57 12.68 10.51 -9.25
C GLY A 57 12.57 9.37 -8.27
N GLU A 58 13.69 8.84 -7.78
CA GLU A 58 13.66 8.06 -6.53
C GLU A 58 13.79 8.99 -5.32
N LEU A 59 13.11 8.63 -4.22
CA LEU A 59 13.29 9.33 -2.97
C LEU A 59 14.62 8.91 -2.35
N PRO A 60 15.49 9.85 -1.94
CA PRO A 60 16.71 9.49 -1.24
C PRO A 60 16.37 8.84 0.10
N GLY A 61 17.19 7.89 0.52
CA GLY A 61 17.06 7.26 1.83
C GLY A 61 17.27 8.24 2.99
N GLY A 62 16.63 7.96 4.12
CA GLY A 62 16.78 8.73 5.36
C GLY A 62 15.89 9.97 5.48
N MET A 63 14.97 10.22 4.54
CA MET A 63 13.97 11.27 4.66
C MET A 63 12.90 10.84 5.67
N VAL A 64 12.71 11.66 6.71
CA VAL A 64 11.67 11.46 7.73
C VAL A 64 10.43 12.27 7.35
N PHE A 65 9.31 11.60 7.20
CA PHE A 65 8.01 12.17 6.85
C PHE A 65 7.02 12.02 8.00
N ASP A 66 6.51 13.14 8.49
CA ASP A 66 5.27 13.16 9.26
C ASP A 66 4.09 13.30 8.32
N VAL A 67 3.19 12.32 8.38
CA VAL A 67 1.98 12.31 7.57
C VAL A 67 0.75 12.16 8.46
N ALA A 68 -0.39 12.68 8.02
CA ALA A 68 -1.67 12.49 8.66
C ALA A 68 -2.68 11.88 7.68
N LEU A 69 -3.44 10.88 8.10
CA LEU A 69 -4.52 10.31 7.28
C LEU A 69 -5.55 11.39 6.91
N ASP A 70 -5.90 11.46 5.62
CA ASP A 70 -6.85 12.45 5.10
C ASP A 70 -8.31 12.05 5.41
N ASP A 71 -8.58 10.75 5.41
CA ASP A 71 -9.89 10.15 5.65
C ASP A 71 -9.85 9.15 6.82
N PRO A 72 -10.94 9.06 7.61
CA PRO A 72 -11.03 8.08 8.67
C PRO A 72 -11.21 6.66 8.12
N ILE A 73 -10.56 5.67 8.74
CA ILE A 73 -10.72 4.25 8.40
C ILE A 73 -11.53 3.59 9.51
N ARG A 74 -12.76 3.17 9.20
CA ARG A 74 -13.67 2.48 10.11
C ARG A 74 -13.59 0.98 9.88
N ALA A 75 -13.31 0.20 10.92
CA ALA A 75 -13.20 -1.25 10.86
C ALA A 75 -14.45 -1.93 10.26
N ALA A 76 -15.64 -1.37 10.53
CA ALA A 76 -16.91 -1.91 10.06
C ALA A 76 -17.13 -1.77 8.53
N SER A 77 -16.46 -0.81 7.88
CA SER A 77 -16.65 -0.53 6.45
C SER A 77 -15.37 -0.68 5.63
N ALA A 78 -14.21 -0.79 6.27
CA ALA A 78 -12.93 -0.93 5.59
C ALA A 78 -12.77 -2.33 5.01
N ALA A 79 -12.28 -2.41 3.78
CA ALA A 79 -11.91 -3.63 3.10
C ALA A 79 -10.46 -3.54 2.59
N ALA A 80 -9.80 -4.70 2.45
CA ALA A 80 -8.51 -4.72 1.77
C ALA A 80 -8.71 -4.28 0.32
N GLY A 81 -7.90 -3.36 -0.18
CA GLY A 81 -8.03 -2.73 -1.50
C GLY A 81 -8.42 -1.26 -1.42
N ASP A 82 -9.07 -0.82 -0.34
CA ASP A 82 -9.56 0.56 -0.17
C ASP A 82 -8.43 1.57 -0.33
N ALA A 83 -8.67 2.60 -1.14
CA ALA A 83 -7.71 3.68 -1.33
C ALA A 83 -7.55 4.50 -0.05
N ILE A 84 -6.30 4.78 0.33
CA ILE A 84 -5.97 5.65 1.45
C ILE A 84 -5.06 6.77 0.97
N THR A 85 -5.24 7.95 1.56
CA THR A 85 -4.37 9.09 1.35
C THR A 85 -3.94 9.69 2.67
N ALA A 86 -2.70 10.18 2.72
CA ALA A 86 -2.17 10.88 3.88
C ALA A 86 -1.38 12.11 3.46
N THR A 87 -1.60 13.24 4.13
CA THR A 87 -0.93 14.50 3.82
C THR A 87 0.34 14.69 4.65
N VAL A 88 1.43 15.07 3.99
CA VAL A 88 2.71 15.45 4.61
C VAL A 88 2.53 16.76 5.39
N LEU A 89 2.79 16.69 6.69
CA LEU A 89 2.54 17.77 7.65
C LEU A 89 3.62 18.85 7.67
N ARG A 90 4.86 18.48 7.34
CA ARG A 90 6.04 19.34 7.38
C ARG A 90 6.86 19.19 6.10
N SER A 91 7.42 20.29 5.59
CA SER A 91 8.32 20.22 4.44
C SER A 91 9.59 19.45 4.81
N VAL A 92 10.04 18.56 3.92
CA VAL A 92 11.21 17.70 4.12
C VAL A 92 12.21 17.97 3.01
N LYS A 93 13.44 18.32 3.38
CA LYS A 93 14.54 18.57 2.44
C LYS A 93 15.68 17.61 2.71
N ALA A 94 16.08 16.83 1.72
CA ALA A 94 17.29 16.02 1.80
C ALA A 94 17.86 15.74 0.41
N ALA A 95 19.19 15.63 0.33
CA ALA A 95 19.93 15.32 -0.91
C ALA A 95 19.49 16.16 -2.14
N GLY A 96 19.19 17.44 -1.93
CA GLY A 96 18.76 18.36 -3.01
C GLY A 96 17.30 18.22 -3.46
N LEU A 97 16.53 17.30 -2.88
CA LEU A 97 15.09 17.14 -3.10
C LEU A 97 14.31 17.82 -1.98
N ASP A 98 13.37 18.70 -2.35
CA ASP A 98 12.46 19.42 -1.46
C ASP A 98 11.03 18.91 -1.67
N ILE A 99 10.49 18.25 -0.66
CA ILE A 99 9.09 17.84 -0.60
C ILE A 99 8.34 18.84 0.29
N PRO A 100 7.48 19.70 -0.27
CA PRO A 100 6.73 20.67 0.50
C PRO A 100 5.66 20.00 1.37
N LYS A 101 5.30 20.68 2.46
CA LYS A 101 4.05 20.42 3.18
C LYS A 101 2.88 20.37 2.20
N GLY A 102 1.97 19.41 2.40
CA GLY A 102 0.81 19.21 1.52
C GLY A 102 1.03 18.15 0.44
N ALA A 103 2.25 17.62 0.28
CA ALA A 103 2.47 16.43 -0.54
C ALA A 103 1.65 15.25 -0.01
N LYS A 104 1.27 14.31 -0.89
CA LYS A 104 0.34 13.24 -0.57
C LYS A 104 0.98 11.86 -0.67
N PHE A 105 0.88 11.09 0.38
CA PHE A 105 1.13 9.65 0.37
C PHE A 105 -0.12 8.97 -0.20
N ILE A 106 0.05 8.19 -1.25
CA ILE A 106 -1.01 7.43 -1.91
C ILE A 106 -0.78 5.96 -1.60
N GLY A 107 -1.84 5.30 -1.13
CA GLY A 107 -1.75 3.92 -0.67
C GLY A 107 -3.06 3.18 -0.70
N ARG A 108 -3.04 1.98 -0.13
CA ARG A 108 -4.21 1.13 0.05
C ARG A 108 -4.22 0.43 1.41
N VAL A 109 -5.41 0.06 1.86
CA VAL A 109 -5.57 -0.95 2.90
C VAL A 109 -5.16 -2.30 2.30
N LEU A 110 -4.15 -2.97 2.86
CA LEU A 110 -3.65 -4.23 2.33
C LEU A 110 -4.36 -5.44 2.93
N ARG A 111 -4.87 -5.31 4.16
CA ARG A 111 -5.52 -6.40 4.88
C ARG A 111 -6.45 -5.85 5.95
N VAL A 112 -7.61 -6.49 6.11
CA VAL A 112 -8.54 -6.26 7.22
C VAL A 112 -8.95 -7.61 7.77
N GLU A 113 -8.73 -7.84 9.07
CA GLU A 113 -9.12 -9.06 9.76
C GLU A 113 -9.79 -8.71 11.08
N THR A 114 -10.99 -9.24 11.29
CA THR A 114 -11.69 -9.03 12.56
C THR A 114 -11.69 -10.31 13.37
N ASP A 115 -11.15 -10.23 14.59
CA ASP A 115 -11.18 -11.25 15.63
C ASP A 115 -12.48 -11.04 16.44
N LEU A 116 -13.50 -11.84 16.15
CA LEU A 116 -14.83 -11.69 16.77
C LEU A 116 -14.83 -12.06 18.25
N GLU A 117 -13.89 -12.90 18.71
CA GLU A 117 -13.77 -13.25 20.13
C GLU A 117 -13.18 -12.11 20.96
N LYS A 118 -12.20 -11.40 20.38
CA LYS A 118 -11.51 -10.30 21.05
C LYS A 118 -12.10 -8.92 20.75
N PHE A 119 -13.14 -8.87 19.90
CA PHE A 119 -13.72 -7.62 19.40
C PHE A 119 -12.66 -6.64 18.93
N ALA A 120 -11.70 -7.14 18.15
CA ALA A 120 -10.56 -6.38 17.67
C ALA A 120 -10.37 -6.59 16.17
N THR A 121 -10.07 -5.51 15.45
CA THR A 121 -9.81 -5.54 14.01
C THR A 121 -8.34 -5.20 13.75
N HIS A 122 -7.64 -6.10 13.07
CA HIS A 122 -6.30 -5.92 12.57
C HIS A 122 -6.36 -5.34 11.16
N ILE A 123 -5.69 -4.21 10.94
CA ILE A 123 -5.63 -3.54 9.64
C ILE A 123 -4.17 -3.37 9.24
N ARG A 124 -3.84 -3.77 8.02
CA ARG A 124 -2.55 -3.47 7.40
C ARG A 124 -2.72 -2.33 6.39
N LEU A 125 -1.95 -1.27 6.54
CA LEU A 125 -1.91 -0.17 5.59
C LEU A 125 -0.61 -0.24 4.77
N GLY A 126 -0.68 0.13 3.50
CA GLY A 126 0.45 0.22 2.61
C GLY A 126 0.43 1.53 1.83
N PHE A 127 1.56 2.21 1.73
CA PHE A 127 1.76 3.35 0.84
C PHE A 127 2.74 2.96 -0.28
N SER A 128 2.44 3.35 -1.52
CA SER A 128 3.24 2.99 -2.69
C SER A 128 3.86 4.19 -3.37
N GLN A 129 3.24 5.37 -3.23
CA GLN A 129 3.64 6.56 -3.95
C GLN A 129 3.57 7.81 -3.07
N LEU A 130 4.46 8.76 -3.35
CA LEU A 130 4.41 10.13 -2.87
C LEU A 130 4.12 11.04 -4.06
N GLU A 131 3.06 11.84 -3.99
CA GLU A 131 2.72 12.86 -4.98
C GLU A 131 3.06 14.26 -4.45
N SER A 132 3.85 15.00 -5.22
CA SER A 132 4.27 16.36 -4.89
C SER A 132 4.40 17.20 -6.16
N GLY A 133 3.69 18.33 -6.22
CA GLY A 133 3.76 19.27 -7.35
C GLY A 133 3.45 18.64 -8.72
N GLY A 134 2.54 17.67 -8.77
CA GLY A 134 2.19 16.92 -9.99
C GLY A 134 3.20 15.82 -10.39
N ARG A 135 4.27 15.63 -9.62
CA ARG A 135 5.21 14.52 -9.78
C ARG A 135 4.87 13.39 -8.82
N ARG A 136 5.04 12.15 -9.27
CA ARG A 136 4.89 10.95 -8.44
C ARG A 136 6.24 10.27 -8.25
N PHE A 137 6.54 9.95 -7.02
CA PHE A 137 7.74 9.24 -6.61
C PHE A 137 7.34 7.88 -6.04
N PRO A 138 7.99 6.77 -6.43
CA PRO A 138 7.81 5.50 -5.74
C PRO A 138 8.27 5.66 -4.29
N LEU A 139 7.43 5.20 -3.35
CA LEU A 139 7.69 5.33 -1.94
C LEU A 139 8.27 4.02 -1.38
N ARG A 140 9.55 4.06 -1.03
CA ARG A 140 10.20 3.01 -0.24
C ARG A 140 10.53 3.54 1.14
N ALA A 141 9.70 3.20 2.12
CA ALA A 141 9.82 3.72 3.48
C ALA A 141 9.56 2.66 4.54
N ARG A 142 10.06 2.90 5.74
CA ARG A 142 9.78 2.10 6.93
C ARG A 142 8.93 2.91 7.89
N PHE A 143 7.93 2.28 8.47
CA PHE A 143 7.19 2.85 9.59
C PHE A 143 8.10 3.05 10.80
N VAL A 144 7.98 4.22 11.44
CA VAL A 144 8.75 4.56 12.65
C VAL A 144 7.85 4.58 13.87
N THR A 145 6.84 5.45 13.87
CA THR A 145 5.94 5.63 15.02
C THR A 145 4.62 6.27 14.60
N PHE A 146 3.68 6.40 15.54
CA PHE A 146 2.39 7.05 15.37
C PHE A 146 1.98 7.75 16.67
N ASP A 147 1.09 8.73 16.57
CA ASP A 147 0.51 9.39 17.75
C ASP A 147 -0.46 8.42 18.44
N ALA A 148 -0.32 8.25 19.76
CA ALA A 148 -1.18 7.36 20.52
C ALA A 148 -2.64 7.83 20.46
N VAL A 149 -3.51 6.97 19.95
CA VAL A 149 -4.96 7.18 19.90
C VAL A 149 -5.63 6.06 20.69
N ARG A 150 -6.68 6.42 21.44
CA ARG A 150 -7.46 5.44 22.20
C ARG A 150 -7.99 4.34 21.27
N GLY A 151 -7.80 3.08 21.67
CA GLY A 151 -8.25 1.93 20.89
C GLY A 151 -7.32 1.58 19.72
N VAL A 152 -6.25 2.32 19.45
CA VAL A 152 -5.27 2.00 18.40
C VAL A 152 -3.95 1.60 19.04
N VAL A 153 -3.48 0.39 18.72
CA VAL A 153 -2.14 -0.07 19.10
C VAL A 153 -1.37 -0.54 17.86
N ALA A 154 -0.05 -0.39 17.86
CA ALA A 154 0.78 -1.02 16.83
C ALA A 154 0.49 -2.53 16.84
N GLY A 155 0.13 -3.06 15.68
CA GLY A 155 -0.05 -4.49 15.51
C GLY A 155 1.29 -5.19 15.59
N ALA A 156 1.45 -6.13 16.53
CA ALA A 156 2.48 -7.14 16.36
C ALA A 156 2.09 -8.03 15.16
N PRO A 157 3.02 -8.43 14.29
CA PRO A 157 2.74 -9.40 13.24
C PRO A 157 2.22 -10.68 13.91
N ARG A 158 0.92 -10.99 13.76
CA ARG A 158 0.38 -12.25 14.28
C ARG A 158 0.85 -13.39 13.39
N VAL A 159 1.89 -14.11 13.84
CA VAL A 159 2.33 -15.41 13.27
C VAL A 159 1.49 -16.57 13.82
N ARG A 160 0.28 -16.31 14.32
CA ARG A 160 -0.49 -17.32 15.04
C ARG A 160 -1.44 -18.04 14.08
N TRP A 161 -0.88 -19.05 13.41
CA TRP A 161 -1.52 -20.05 12.53
C TRP A 161 -2.02 -19.55 11.18
N VAL A 162 -1.06 -19.30 10.28
CA VAL A 162 -1.31 -19.29 8.83
C VAL A 162 -1.54 -20.75 8.42
N ASN A 163 -2.72 -21.07 7.87
CA ASN A 163 -2.84 -22.25 7.02
C ASN A 163 -1.80 -22.11 5.90
N LEU A 164 -0.91 -23.10 5.79
CA LEU A 164 0.24 -23.18 4.88
C LEU A 164 -0.09 -23.04 3.37
N HIS A 165 -1.33 -22.69 3.01
CA HIS A 165 -1.77 -22.48 1.63
C HIS A 165 -1.81 -21.01 1.20
N ASP A 166 -1.71 -20.06 2.13
CA ASP A 166 -1.81 -18.62 1.84
C ASP A 166 -0.51 -17.85 2.09
N SER A 167 0.58 -18.56 2.40
CA SER A 167 1.90 -17.98 2.66
C SER A 167 2.62 -17.51 1.38
N HIS A 168 2.08 -17.79 0.20
CA HIS A 168 2.69 -17.39 -1.07
C HIS A 168 2.17 -16.08 -1.66
N THR A 169 1.16 -15.44 -1.06
CA THR A 169 0.56 -14.21 -1.61
C THR A 169 0.69 -12.99 -0.68
N ALA A 170 1.21 -13.15 0.53
CA ALA A 170 1.28 -12.07 1.53
C ALA A 170 2.63 -11.32 1.60
N ASP A 171 3.63 -11.74 0.82
CA ASP A 171 4.95 -11.12 0.77
C ASP A 171 5.51 -11.05 -0.65
N THR A 172 4.64 -10.83 -1.64
CA THR A 172 5.11 -10.23 -2.89
C THR A 172 5.52 -8.80 -2.58
N ASP A 173 6.76 -8.49 -2.90
CA ASP A 173 7.60 -7.31 -2.62
C ASP A 173 7.04 -5.96 -3.15
N GLU A 174 5.74 -5.85 -3.40
CA GLU A 174 5.12 -4.70 -4.06
C GLU A 174 4.96 -3.49 -3.13
N TRP A 175 4.80 -3.72 -1.82
CA TRP A 175 4.60 -2.66 -0.82
C TRP A 175 5.71 -2.65 0.23
N THR A 176 6.68 -1.78 0.03
CA THR A 176 7.83 -1.60 0.94
C THR A 176 7.46 -0.73 2.16
N ALA A 177 6.56 0.23 2.00
CA ALA A 177 6.03 1.06 3.09
C ALA A 177 4.70 0.51 3.63
N LYS A 178 4.79 -0.54 4.46
CA LYS A 178 3.65 -1.18 5.13
C LYS A 178 3.73 -1.11 6.65
N THR A 179 2.58 -1.04 7.31
CA THR A 179 2.46 -1.10 8.79
C THR A 179 1.16 -1.78 9.21
N ASP A 180 1.17 -2.41 10.38
CA ASP A 180 0.03 -3.11 10.98
C ASP A 180 -0.49 -2.33 12.19
N PHE A 181 -1.81 -2.14 12.25
CA PHE A 181 -2.52 -1.56 13.38
C PHE A 181 -3.54 -2.57 13.93
N THR A 182 -3.75 -2.53 15.24
CA THR A 182 -4.87 -3.22 15.88
C THR A 182 -5.81 -2.19 16.46
N LEU A 183 -7.06 -2.25 16.04
CA LEU A 183 -8.16 -1.45 16.53
C LEU A 183 -8.91 -2.29 17.55
N ALA A 184 -8.72 -1.98 18.83
CA ALA A 184 -9.51 -2.54 19.91
C ALA A 184 -10.86 -1.82 19.92
N GLU A 185 -11.95 -2.58 20.07
CA GLU A 185 -13.36 -2.17 20.07
C GLU A 185 -14.12 -2.49 18.77
N LYS A 186 -15.42 -2.81 18.93
CA LYS A 186 -16.33 -3.26 17.88
C LYS A 186 -16.51 -2.26 16.73
N GLU A 187 -16.29 -0.97 16.99
CA GLU A 187 -16.38 0.08 15.97
C GLU A 187 -15.03 0.47 15.35
N GLY A 188 -13.90 0.04 15.95
CA GLY A 188 -12.50 0.28 15.56
C GLY A 188 -12.26 1.41 14.57
N LEU A 189 -11.69 2.54 15.02
CA LEU A 189 -11.51 3.73 14.19
C LEU A 189 -10.04 4.19 14.16
N LEU A 190 -9.49 4.32 12.96
CA LEU A 190 -8.36 5.22 12.71
C LEU A 190 -8.93 6.59 12.34
N PRO A 191 -8.75 7.62 13.20
CA PRO A 191 -9.36 8.90 12.96
C PRO A 191 -8.71 9.62 11.78
N LYS A 192 -9.48 10.50 11.14
CA LYS A 192 -8.91 11.53 10.29
C LYS A 192 -7.87 12.33 11.07
N GLY A 193 -6.76 12.65 10.43
CA GLY A 193 -5.66 13.35 11.09
C GLY A 193 -4.71 12.44 11.86
N PHE A 194 -4.93 11.12 11.86
CA PHE A 194 -4.06 10.15 12.52
C PHE A 194 -2.62 10.28 12.00
N ARG A 195 -1.72 10.72 12.89
CA ARG A 195 -0.34 11.04 12.54
C ARG A 195 0.54 9.81 12.59
N MET A 196 1.34 9.65 11.55
CA MET A 196 2.33 8.59 11.39
C MET A 196 3.66 9.19 10.96
N GLU A 197 4.74 8.57 11.42
CA GLU A 197 6.10 8.91 11.01
C GLU A 197 6.70 7.77 10.20
N TRP A 198 7.29 8.12 9.05
CA TRP A 198 7.89 7.20 8.10
C TRP A 198 9.30 7.66 7.74
N ILE A 199 10.23 6.73 7.56
CA ILE A 199 11.59 7.03 7.09
C ILE A 199 11.88 6.31 5.77
N THR A 200 12.31 7.03 4.74
CA THR A 200 12.67 6.39 3.47
C THR A 200 13.88 5.50 3.61
N LYS A 201 13.90 4.40 2.86
CA LYS A 201 15.07 3.53 2.72
C LYS A 201 15.83 3.94 1.46
N ALA A 202 17.15 3.89 1.54
CA ALA A 202 17.98 3.85 0.33
C ALA A 202 17.81 2.47 -0.32
N ASP A 203 17.85 2.44 -1.64
CA ASP A 203 18.00 1.19 -2.40
C ASP A 203 19.43 0.64 -2.23
#